data_AF-A0A9D1UGT3-F1
#
_entry.id   AF-A0A9D1UGT3-F1
#
_cell.length_a   1.000
_cell.length_b   1.000
_cell.length_c   1.000
_cell.angle_alpha   90.00
_cell.angle_beta   90.00
_cell.angle_gamma   90.00
#
_symmetry.space_group_name_H-M   'P 1'
#
loop_
_entity.id
_entity.type
_entity.pdbx_description
1 polymer ?
#
loop_
_entity_poly.entity_id
_entity_poly.type
_entity_poly.pdbx_seq_one_letter_code
_entity_poly.pdbx_strand_id
1 'polypeptide(L)'
;YHTIENKGNIPESIRLDNYIYGCDICLENCIWNKKARIVRTEEFLQRKEITNLLSKAEKDSLEKSDFNRAKKHSALDRIKFDKLKSNIQSCNKNQNLIK
;
A
#
# COMPACT_ATOMS: atom_id res chain seq x y z
N TYR A 1 -5.37 -8.16 -5.29
CA TYR A 1 -5.06 -9.56 -4.90
C TYR A 1 -3.61 -9.72 -4.46
N HIS A 2 -2.61 -9.49 -5.33
CA HIS A 2 -1.21 -9.82 -5.05
C HIS A 2 -0.59 -9.21 -3.79
N THR A 3 -0.98 -7.98 -3.44
CA THR A 3 -0.47 -7.26 -2.27
C THR A 3 -1.14 -7.64 -0.95
N ILE A 4 -2.28 -8.35 -1.00
CA ILE A 4 -3.09 -8.68 0.19
C ILE A 4 -3.20 -10.20 0.39
N GLU A 5 -3.75 -10.90 -0.60
CA GLU A 5 -4.19 -12.30 -0.45
C GLU A 5 -3.16 -13.32 -0.94
N ASN A 6 -2.29 -12.95 -1.89
CA ASN A 6 -1.30 -13.87 -2.43
C ASN A 6 -0.28 -14.25 -1.34
N LYS A 7 -0.21 -15.54 -0.99
CA LYS A 7 0.76 -16.07 -0.01
C LYS A 7 2.12 -16.41 -0.63
N GLY A 8 2.19 -16.50 -1.97
CA GLY A 8 3.42 -16.77 -2.70
C GLY A 8 4.10 -15.50 -3.22
N ASN A 9 5.09 -15.70 -4.08
CA ASN A 9 5.78 -14.62 -4.77
C ASN A 9 4.84 -13.91 -5.75
N ILE A 10 5.09 -12.63 -5.97
CA ILE A 10 4.41 -11.84 -7.00
C ILE A 10 5.11 -12.17 -8.34
N PRO A 11 4.37 -12.63 -9.37
CA PRO A 11 4.97 -12.94 -10.66
C PRO A 11 5.67 -11.71 -11.27
N GLU A 12 6.77 -11.91 -11.99
CA GLU A 12 7.54 -10.83 -12.62
C GLU A 12 6.72 -10.04 -13.66
N SER A 13 5.71 -10.68 -14.26
CA SER A 13 4.78 -10.03 -15.19
C SER A 13 3.86 -9.00 -14.52
N ILE A 14 3.77 -9.00 -13.19
CA ILE A 14 2.91 -8.09 -12.44
C ILE A 14 3.74 -6.90 -11.96
N ARG A 15 3.44 -5.73 -12.54
CA ARG A 15 4.00 -4.46 -12.07
C ARG A 15 3.11 -3.88 -10.98
N LEU A 16 3.73 -3.60 -9.83
CA LEU A 16 3.05 -3.00 -8.69
C LEU A 16 3.10 -1.48 -8.68
N ASP A 17 3.97 -0.82 -9.45
CA ASP A 17 3.99 0.65 -9.64
C ASP A 17 3.76 1.47 -8.35
N ASN A 18 4.50 1.14 -7.28
CA ASN A 18 4.42 1.73 -5.93
C ASN A 18 3.17 1.40 -5.09
N TYR A 19 2.22 0.62 -5.61
CA TYR A 19 1.09 0.08 -4.85
C TYR A 19 1.55 -1.04 -3.91
N ILE A 20 1.94 -0.66 -2.68
CA ILE A 20 2.40 -1.60 -1.65
C ILE A 20 1.26 -2.30 -0.90
N TYR A 21 0.03 -1.79 -1.01
CA TYR A 21 -1.18 -2.36 -0.42
C TYR A 21 -2.41 -1.94 -1.23
N GLY A 22 -3.19 -2.91 -1.73
CA GLY A 22 -4.29 -2.62 -2.66
C GLY A 22 -3.79 -2.14 -4.03
N CYS A 23 -4.70 -1.65 -4.85
CA CYS A 23 -4.44 -1.00 -6.14
C CYS A 23 -5.73 -0.28 -6.57
N ASP A 24 -5.63 1.00 -6.91
CA ASP A 24 -6.79 1.83 -7.27
C ASP A 24 -6.78 2.27 -8.75
N ILE A 25 -5.90 1.71 -9.59
CA ILE A 25 -5.76 2.07 -11.02
C ILE A 25 -7.11 1.97 -11.76
N CYS A 26 -7.91 0.94 -11.47
CA CYS A 26 -9.22 0.78 -12.12
C CYS A 26 -10.22 1.87 -11.69
N LEU A 27 -10.10 2.38 -10.45
CA LEU A 27 -10.92 3.47 -9.94
C LEU A 27 -10.45 4.82 -10.48
N GLU A 28 -9.14 5.01 -10.64
CA GLU A 28 -8.53 6.23 -11.20
C GLU A 28 -8.93 6.45 -12.66
N ASN A 29 -8.99 5.38 -13.45
CA ASN A 29 -9.40 5.44 -14.86
C ASN A 29 -10.92 5.39 -15.08
N CYS A 30 -11.71 5.25 -14.01
CA CYS A 30 -13.16 5.14 -14.11
C CYS A 30 -13.83 6.49 -14.39
N ILE A 31 -14.55 6.58 -15.51
CA ILE A 31 -15.29 7.80 -15.92
C ILE A 31 -16.36 8.24 -14.92
N TRP A 32 -16.93 7.28 -14.18
CA TRP A 32 -17.95 7.55 -13.17
C TRP A 32 -17.30 8.08 -11.89
N ASN A 33 -16.18 7.50 -11.48
CA ASN A 33 -15.44 7.93 -10.29
C ASN A 33 -14.83 9.32 -10.46
N LYS A 34 -14.44 9.71 -11.69
CA LYS A 34 -13.99 11.07 -12.01
C LYS A 34 -15.03 12.15 -11.67
N LYS A 35 -16.32 11.80 -11.66
CA LYS A 35 -17.44 12.70 -11.33
C LYS A 35 -17.91 12.56 -9.88
N ALA A 36 -17.30 11.66 -9.09
CA ALA A 36 -17.71 11.43 -7.72
C ALA A 36 -17.37 12.62 -6.82
N ARG A 37 -18.28 12.95 -5.89
CA ARG A 37 -18.04 14.00 -4.90
C ARG A 37 -17.13 13.46 -3.80
N ILE A 38 -16.02 14.15 -3.54
CA ILE A 38 -15.15 13.85 -2.41
C ILE A 38 -15.87 14.31 -1.13
N VAL A 39 -16.13 13.38 -0.23
CA VAL A 39 -16.65 13.66 1.11
C VAL A 39 -15.49 13.76 2.08
N ARG A 40 -15.47 14.80 2.91
CA ARG A 40 -14.41 15.06 3.91
C ARG A 40 -14.97 14.91 5.32
N THR A 41 -15.45 13.72 5.65
CA THR A 41 -15.81 13.39 7.03
C THR A 41 -14.53 13.08 7.81
N GLU A 42 -14.48 13.48 9.08
CA GLU A 42 -13.29 13.37 9.92
C GLU A 42 -12.84 11.91 10.09
N GLU A 43 -13.79 10.99 10.19
CA GLU A 43 -13.58 9.54 10.33
C GLU A 43 -12.91 8.91 9.10
N PHE A 44 -12.98 9.57 7.94
CA PHE A 44 -12.34 9.11 6.70
C PHE A 44 -11.00 9.79 6.42
N LEU A 45 -10.55 10.71 7.29
CA LEU A 45 -9.22 11.30 7.16
C LEU A 45 -8.14 10.24 7.42
N GLN A 46 -7.03 10.39 6.71
CA GLN A 46 -5.89 9.49 6.87
C GLN A 46 -5.32 9.64 8.30
N ARG A 47 -5.19 8.51 8.99
CA ARG A 47 -4.68 8.46 10.36
C ARG A 47 -3.17 8.67 10.37
N LYS A 48 -2.67 9.37 11.40
CA LYS A 48 -1.25 9.73 11.54
C LYS A 48 -0.31 8.53 11.50
N GLU A 49 -0.74 7.40 12.05
CA GLU A 49 0.03 6.15 12.08
C GLU A 49 0.27 5.59 10.68
N ILE A 50 -0.69 5.75 9.76
CA ILE A 50 -0.54 5.34 8.36
C ILE A 50 0.46 6.26 7.66
N THR A 51 0.33 7.58 7.84
CA THR A 51 1.26 8.56 7.26
C THR A 51 2.69 8.35 7.75
N ASN A 52 2.88 8.09 9.05
CA ASN A 52 4.19 7.78 9.63
C ASN A 52 4.78 6.48 9.07
N LEU A 53 3.96 5.44 8.90
CA LEU A 53 4.37 4.19 8.28
C LEU A 53 4.88 4.42 6.84
N LEU A 54 4.14 5.20 6.04
CA LEU A 54 4.52 5.50 4.66
C LEU A 54 5.84 6.27 4.60
N SER A 55 6.00 7.33 5.41
CA SER A 55 7.25 8.11 5.43
C SER A 55 8.47 7.28 5.86
N LYS A 56 8.29 6.34 6.80
CA LYS A 56 9.36 5.42 7.19
C LYS A 56 9.65 4.36 6.12
N ALA A 57 8.64 3.89 5.40
CA ALA A 57 8.80 2.98 4.28
C ALA A 57 9.62 3.62 3.14
N GLU A 58 9.33 4.89 2.81
CA GLU A 58 10.09 5.66 1.81
C GLU A 58 11.57 5.84 2.19
N LYS A 59 11.86 6.00 3.49
CA LYS A 59 13.22 6.18 4.04
C LYS A 59 13.95 4.87 4.35
N ASP A 60 13.37 3.72 3.97
CA ASP A 60 13.87 2.38 4.31
C ASP A 60 14.19 2.19 5.82
N SER A 61 13.38 2.81 6.68
CA SER A 61 13.52 2.82 8.15
C SER A 61 12.29 2.24 8.86
N LEU A 62 11.49 1.45 8.13
CA LEU A 62 10.25 0.89 8.62
C LEU A 62 10.48 -0.30 9.55
N GLU A 63 9.98 -0.20 10.78
CA GLU A 63 10.04 -1.29 11.76
C GLU A 63 8.70 -1.98 11.97
N LYS A 64 8.74 -3.18 12.56
CA LYS A 64 7.53 -3.94 12.94
C LYS A 64 6.66 -3.17 13.94
N SER A 65 7.26 -2.33 14.78
CA SER A 65 6.54 -1.48 15.74
C SER A 65 5.66 -0.44 15.04
N ASP A 66 6.15 0.17 13.96
CA ASP A 66 5.39 1.12 13.13
C ASP A 66 4.20 0.43 12.47
N PHE A 67 4.43 -0.76 11.91
CA PHE A 67 3.37 -1.58 11.33
C PHE A 67 2.28 -1.93 12.34
N ASN A 68 2.66 -2.35 13.55
CA ASN A 68 1.70 -2.72 14.59
C ASN A 68 0.83 -1.53 15.03
N ARG A 69 1.41 -0.31 15.11
CA ARG A 69 0.65 0.91 15.37
C ARG A 69 -0.32 1.21 14.22
N ALA A 70 0.18 1.18 12.99
CA ALA A 70 -0.59 1.49 11.80
C ALA A 70 -1.73 0.49 11.52
N LYS A 71 -1.51 -0.80 11.74
CA LYS A 71 -2.50 -1.84 11.39
C LYS A 71 -3.74 -1.78 12.27
N LYS A 72 -3.60 -1.40 13.54
CA LYS A 72 -4.70 -1.37 14.51
C LYS A 72 -5.86 -0.54 13.95
N HIS A 73 -7.07 -1.11 13.91
CA HIS A 73 -8.28 -0.48 13.35
C HIS A 73 -8.14 -0.01 11.88
N SER A 74 -7.41 -0.75 11.04
CA SER A 74 -7.35 -0.47 9.60
C SER A 74 -7.38 -1.73 8.75
N ALA A 75 -7.58 -1.53 7.46
CA ALA A 75 -7.50 -2.58 6.46
C ALA A 75 -6.13 -3.31 6.47
N LEU A 76 -5.04 -2.65 6.88
CA LEU A 76 -3.71 -3.27 6.96
C LEU A 76 -3.65 -4.49 7.90
N ASP A 77 -4.61 -4.63 8.83
CA ASP A 77 -4.68 -5.80 9.72
C ASP A 77 -4.88 -7.13 8.97
N ARG A 78 -5.30 -7.08 7.70
CA ARG A 78 -5.44 -8.25 6.82
C ARG A 78 -4.11 -8.89 6.44
N ILE A 79 -3.00 -8.16 6.53
CA ILE A 79 -1.68 -8.67 6.17
C ILE A 79 -0.73 -8.70 7.38
N LYS A 80 0.36 -9.45 7.25
CA LYS A 80 1.46 -9.46 8.22
C LYS A 80 2.55 -8.48 7.78
N PHE A 81 3.39 -8.06 8.74
CA PHE A 81 4.52 -7.16 8.49
C PHE A 81 5.42 -7.64 7.34
N ASP A 82 5.72 -8.95 7.31
CA ASP A 82 6.60 -9.54 6.29
C ASP A 82 6.02 -9.41 4.88
N LYS A 83 4.69 -9.49 4.75
CA LYS A 83 3.99 -9.30 3.48
C LYS A 83 4.12 -7.85 3.00
N LEU A 84 3.91 -6.88 3.89
CA LEU A 84 4.10 -5.46 3.55
C LEU A 84 5.55 -5.19 3.11
N LYS A 85 6.53 -5.70 3.87
CA LYS A 85 7.96 -5.55 3.55
C LYS A 85 8.31 -6.16 2.19
N SER A 86 7.79 -7.35 1.90
CA SER A 86 7.95 -8.00 0.60
C SER A 86 7.34 -7.18 -0.54
N ASN A 87 6.14 -6.62 -0.36
CA ASN A 87 5.51 -5.76 -1.37
C ASN A 87 6.34 -4.50 -1.65
N ILE A 88 6.89 -3.85 -0.61
CA ILE A 88 7.78 -2.68 -0.75
C ILE A 88 9.03 -3.06 -1.55
N GLN A 89 9.66 -4.19 -1.23
CA GLN A 89 10.83 -4.68 -1.97
C GLN A 89 10.52 -4.97 -3.43
N SER A 90 9.36 -5.56 -3.73
CA SER A 90 8.90 -5.78 -5.11
C SER A 90 8.72 -4.47 -5.88
N CYS A 91 8.21 -3.42 -5.25
CA CYS A 91 8.10 -2.10 -5.87
C CYS A 91 9.48 -1.49 -6.17
N ASN A 92 10.41 -1.55 -5.22
CA ASN A 92 11.77 -1.01 -5.40
C ASN A 92 12.56 -1.76 -6.50
N LYS A 93 12.39 -3.08 -6.61
CA LYS A 93 12.97 -3.86 -7.72
C LYS A 93 12.46 -3.41 -9.08
N ASN A 94 11.15 -3.18 -9.20
CA ASN A 94 10.55 -2.72 -10.45
C ASN A 94 11.07 -1.34 -10.87
N GLN A 95 11.34 -0.44 -9.92
CA GLN A 95 11.92 0.88 -10.24
C GLN A 95 13.35 0.77 -10.79
N ASN A 96 14.14 -0.18 -10.30
CA ASN A 96 15.51 -0.39 -10.79
C ASN A 96 15.57 -1.05 -12.18
N LEU A 97 14.49 -1.69 -12.63
CA LEU A 97 14.36 -2.24 -13.99
C LEU A 97 13.95 -1.19 -15.04
N ILE A 98 13.60 0.02 -14.60
CA ILE A 98 13.16 1.14 -15.46
C ILE A 98 14.29 2.20 -15.63
N LYS A 99 15.41 2.04 -14.91
CA LYS A 99 16.65 2.81 -15.13
C LYS A 99 17.54 2.11 -16.14
#